data_AF-A0A1X7K9J5-F1
#
_entry.id   AF-A0A1X7K9J5-F1
#
_cell.length_a   1.000
_cell.length_b   1.000
_cell.length_c   1.000
_cell.angle_alpha   90.00
_cell.angle_beta   90.00
_cell.angle_gamma   90.00
#
_symmetry.space_group_name_H-M   'P 1'
#
loop_
_entity.id
_entity.type
_entity.pdbx_description
1 polymer ?
#
loop_
_entity_poly.entity_id
_entity_poly.type
_entity_poly.pdbx_seq_one_letter_code
_entity_poly.pdbx_strand_id
1 'polypeptide(L)'
;MELDLVDVSRWQFGITTVYHFIFVPLTIGLAPLVAAMQTAWHVTGREHWYRATRFFGTLFLINFAMGVVTGIVQEFQFGMNWSEYSRFVGDVFGAPLALEGLAAFLAPPSVVALSWQSLTGSLADPVGIVPHATAVFFALLLLTQVPRLMRLPFSLPILAYTFPVATVATVTVAMAGATGSGFHTALGIIALVAATGIVLGAVGRVAWAAAQGQIFRPE
;
A
#
# COMPACT_ATOMS: atom_id res chain seq x y z
N MET A 1 29.46 -10.84 -28.87
CA MET A 1 28.22 -11.47 -28.37
C MET A 1 27.13 -10.45 -28.61
N GLU A 2 26.28 -10.67 -29.62
CA GLU A 2 25.06 -9.88 -29.76
C GLU A 2 24.12 -10.25 -28.61
N LEU A 3 23.54 -9.25 -27.95
CA LEU A 3 22.51 -9.48 -26.94
C LEU A 3 21.25 -9.93 -27.69
N ASP A 4 20.78 -11.13 -27.39
CA ASP A 4 19.49 -11.60 -27.89
C ASP A 4 18.32 -10.95 -27.12
N LEU A 5 17.09 -11.16 -27.59
CA LEU A 5 15.89 -10.60 -26.96
C LEU A 5 15.72 -11.06 -25.50
N VAL A 6 16.09 -12.31 -25.20
CA VAL A 6 15.96 -12.89 -23.86
C VAL A 6 16.97 -12.24 -22.92
N ASP A 7 18.19 -12.01 -23.37
CA ASP A 7 19.24 -11.33 -22.62
C ASP A 7 18.86 -9.88 -22.30
N VAL A 8 18.34 -9.14 -23.27
CA VAL A 8 17.82 -7.78 -23.05
C VAL A 8 16.66 -7.79 -22.04
N SER A 9 15.74 -8.75 -22.15
CA SER A 9 14.59 -8.87 -21.24
C SER A 9 15.02 -9.18 -19.80
N ARG A 10 16.03 -10.04 -19.62
CA ARG A 10 16.64 -10.34 -18.31
C ARG A 10 17.32 -9.13 -17.71
N TRP A 11 18.10 -8.38 -18.51
CA TRP A 11 18.75 -7.16 -18.06
C TRP A 11 17.72 -6.09 -17.66
N GLN A 12 16.70 -5.86 -18.48
CA GLN A 12 15.64 -4.91 -18.18
C GLN A 12 14.92 -5.25 -16.88
N PHE A 13 14.53 -6.52 -16.70
CA PHE A 13 13.87 -6.98 -15.48
C PHE A 13 14.78 -6.86 -14.26
N GLY A 14 16.02 -7.36 -14.36
CA GLY A 14 17.01 -7.31 -13.28
C GLY A 14 17.33 -5.89 -12.82
N ILE A 15 17.53 -4.96 -13.76
CA ILE A 15 17.75 -3.54 -13.45
C ILE A 15 16.53 -2.96 -12.73
N THR A 16 15.32 -3.22 -13.25
CA THR A 16 14.07 -2.72 -12.64
C THR A 16 13.91 -3.24 -11.22
N THR A 17 14.15 -4.53 -11.00
CA THR A 17 14.10 -5.16 -9.67
C THR A 17 15.11 -4.56 -8.71
N VAL A 18 16.36 -4.37 -9.13
CA VAL A 18 17.39 -3.75 -8.26
C VAL A 18 16.98 -2.34 -7.86
N TYR A 19 16.53 -1.51 -8.81
CA TYR A 19 16.06 -0.16 -8.49
C TYR A 19 14.85 -0.19 -7.56
N HIS A 20 13.84 -1.01 -7.84
CA HIS A 20 12.66 -1.14 -6.99
C HIS A 20 13.03 -1.56 -5.55
N PHE A 21 13.92 -2.53 -5.42
CA PHE A 21 14.33 -3.10 -4.14
C PHE A 21 15.19 -2.16 -3.29
N ILE A 22 15.66 -1.02 -3.80
CA ILE A 22 16.25 0.02 -2.95
C ILE A 22 15.15 0.71 -2.11
N PHE A 23 13.98 0.96 -2.71
CA PHE A 23 12.90 1.71 -2.09
C PHE A 23 12.09 0.86 -1.10
N VAL A 24 11.98 -0.45 -1.32
CA VAL A 24 11.21 -1.38 -0.48
C VAL A 24 11.70 -1.43 0.99
N PRO A 25 12.97 -1.79 1.30
CA PRO A 25 13.45 -1.89 2.67
C PRO A 25 13.49 -0.52 3.37
N LEU A 26 13.77 0.55 2.63
CA LEU A 26 13.69 1.92 3.16
C LEU A 26 12.26 2.27 3.58
N THR A 27 11.26 1.89 2.79
CA THR A 27 9.84 2.08 3.15
C THR A 27 9.49 1.30 4.40
N ILE A 28 9.86 0.01 4.45
CA ILE A 28 9.59 -0.88 5.60
C ILE A 28 10.26 -0.36 6.88
N GLY A 29 11.47 0.19 6.79
CA GLY A 29 12.20 0.74 7.94
C GLY A 29 11.71 2.12 8.38
N LEU A 30 11.44 3.03 7.44
CA LEU A 30 11.00 4.39 7.74
C LEU A 30 9.55 4.47 8.24
N ALA A 31 8.66 3.59 7.77
CA ALA A 31 7.25 3.59 8.21
C ALA A 31 7.08 3.49 9.75
N PRO A 32 7.60 2.45 10.44
CA PRO A 32 7.49 2.35 11.90
C PRO A 32 8.30 3.44 12.62
N LEU A 33 9.41 3.90 12.04
CA LEU A 33 10.21 4.99 12.61
C LEU A 33 9.40 6.30 12.68
N VAL A 34 8.79 6.69 11.56
CA VAL A 34 7.94 7.89 11.47
C VAL A 34 6.72 7.76 12.38
N ALA A 35 6.08 6.58 12.40
CA ALA A 35 4.97 6.32 13.30
C ALA A 35 5.37 6.48 14.78
N ALA A 36 6.51 5.91 15.19
CA ALA A 36 7.01 6.02 16.56
C ALA A 36 7.34 7.47 16.94
N MET A 37 7.96 8.24 16.05
CA MET A 37 8.23 9.67 16.27
C MET A 37 6.92 10.47 16.40
N GLN A 38 5.92 10.19 15.57
CA GLN A 38 4.60 10.83 15.63
C GLN A 38 3.89 10.52 16.94
N THR A 39 3.91 9.25 17.38
CA THR A 39 3.36 8.82 18.66
C THR A 39 4.10 9.50 19.83
N ALA A 40 5.44 9.55 19.79
CA ALA A 40 6.24 10.22 20.81
C ALA A 40 5.91 11.71 20.91
N TRP A 41 5.70 12.40 19.80
CA TRP A 41 5.22 13.78 19.80
C TRP A 41 3.84 13.89 20.44
N HIS A 42 2.87 13.05 20.05
CA HIS A 42 1.51 13.12 20.58
C HIS A 42 1.44 12.85 22.09
N VAL A 43 2.27 11.93 22.59
CA VAL A 43 2.31 11.58 24.02
C VAL A 43 3.08 12.63 24.85
N THR A 44 4.20 13.14 24.33
CA THR A 44 5.10 13.99 25.13
C THR A 44 4.91 15.49 24.90
N GLY A 45 4.26 15.90 23.81
CA GLY A 45 4.14 17.29 23.38
C GLY A 45 5.46 17.97 23.01
N ARG A 46 6.59 17.23 22.93
CA ARG A 46 7.91 17.83 22.68
C ARG A 46 8.12 18.07 21.19
N GLU A 47 8.39 19.31 20.83
CA GLU A 47 8.46 19.78 19.44
C GLU A 47 9.56 19.12 18.60
N HIS A 48 10.65 18.65 19.21
CA HIS A 48 11.70 17.95 18.45
C HIS A 48 11.20 16.66 17.79
N TRP A 49 10.25 15.95 18.41
CA TRP A 49 9.64 14.77 17.82
C TRP A 49 8.80 15.13 16.60
N TYR A 50 8.03 16.24 16.65
CA TYR A 50 7.27 16.72 15.50
C TYR A 50 8.19 17.06 14.32
N ARG A 51 9.28 17.79 14.57
CA ARG A 51 10.27 18.14 13.55
C ARG A 51 10.92 16.90 12.94
N ALA A 52 11.26 15.92 13.76
CA ALA A 52 11.79 14.64 13.30
C ALA A 52 10.76 13.89 12.43
N THR A 53 9.50 13.79 12.87
CA THR A 53 8.43 13.17 12.07
C THR A 53 8.26 13.85 10.73
N ARG A 54 8.27 15.20 10.67
CA ARG A 54 8.12 15.94 9.42
C ARG A 54 9.30 15.68 8.47
N PHE A 55 10.53 15.66 9.00
CA PHE A 55 11.73 15.39 8.20
C PHE A 55 11.74 13.97 7.64
N PHE A 56 11.69 12.96 8.50
CA PHE A 56 11.71 11.55 8.09
C PHE A 56 10.44 11.14 7.34
N GLY A 57 9.29 11.74 7.66
CA GLY A 57 8.03 11.54 6.95
C GLY A 57 8.06 12.06 5.51
N THR A 58 8.76 13.17 5.26
CA THR A 58 8.97 13.66 3.89
C THR A 58 9.85 12.71 3.09
N LEU A 59 10.96 12.24 3.67
CA LEU A 59 11.83 11.24 3.03
C LEU A 59 11.08 9.92 2.76
N PHE A 60 10.30 9.47 3.73
CA PHE A 60 9.42 8.31 3.60
C PHE A 60 8.46 8.47 2.41
N LEU A 61 7.78 9.61 2.29
CA LEU A 61 6.81 9.83 1.23
C LEU A 61 7.45 9.86 -0.17
N ILE A 62 8.62 10.51 -0.31
CA ILE A 62 9.38 10.54 -1.57
C ILE A 62 9.84 9.12 -1.95
N ASN A 63 10.43 8.41 -1.00
CA ASN A 63 10.90 7.03 -1.19
C ASN A 63 9.75 6.10 -1.56
N PHE A 64 8.61 6.24 -0.87
CA PHE A 64 7.41 5.47 -1.13
C PHE A 64 6.86 5.73 -2.54
N ALA A 65 6.76 6.99 -2.96
CA ALA A 65 6.31 7.34 -4.30
C ALA A 65 7.18 6.70 -5.39
N MET A 66 8.51 6.73 -5.23
CA MET A 66 9.44 6.05 -6.14
C MET A 66 9.28 4.53 -6.11
N GLY A 67 9.06 3.94 -4.94
CA GLY A 67 8.76 2.52 -4.79
C GLY A 67 7.50 2.11 -5.55
N VAL A 68 6.42 2.89 -5.46
CA VAL A 68 5.17 2.64 -6.19
C VAL A 68 5.40 2.71 -7.71
N VAL A 69 6.04 3.77 -8.21
CA VAL A 69 6.29 3.93 -9.65
C VAL A 69 7.12 2.77 -10.20
N THR A 70 8.19 2.40 -9.51
CA THR A 70 9.07 1.29 -9.95
C THR A 70 8.37 -0.07 -9.85
N GLY A 71 7.51 -0.28 -8.85
CA GLY A 71 6.72 -1.50 -8.69
C GLY A 71 5.69 -1.67 -9.82
N ILE A 72 4.98 -0.60 -10.20
CA ILE A 72 4.04 -0.60 -11.33
C ILE A 72 4.76 -0.98 -12.63
N VAL A 73 5.94 -0.42 -12.87
CA VAL A 73 6.76 -0.78 -14.05
C VAL A 73 7.11 -2.27 -14.03
N GLN A 74 7.52 -2.81 -12.88
CA GLN A 74 7.86 -4.22 -12.73
C GLN A 74 6.64 -5.15 -12.94
N GLU A 75 5.46 -4.76 -12.46
CA GLU A 75 4.21 -5.52 -12.66
C GLU A 75 3.87 -5.65 -14.15
N PHE A 76 3.94 -4.53 -14.90
CA PHE A 76 3.67 -4.55 -16.34
C PHE A 76 4.72 -5.34 -17.13
N GLN A 77 5.96 -5.46 -16.65
CA GLN A 77 7.00 -6.26 -17.31
C GLN A 77 6.65 -7.75 -17.36
N PHE A 78 5.90 -8.28 -16.39
CA PHE A 78 5.39 -9.66 -16.46
C PHE A 78 4.48 -9.86 -17.68
N GLY A 79 3.58 -8.91 -17.94
CA GLY A 79 2.66 -8.98 -19.09
C GLY A 79 3.31 -8.71 -20.45
N MET A 80 4.33 -7.83 -20.49
CA MET A 80 4.97 -7.43 -21.74
C MET A 80 6.11 -8.36 -22.15
N ASN A 81 7.14 -8.50 -21.31
CA ASN A 81 8.38 -9.20 -21.66
C ASN A 81 8.35 -10.68 -21.29
N TRP A 82 7.45 -11.07 -20.39
CA TRP A 82 7.35 -12.43 -19.85
C TRP A 82 5.97 -13.05 -20.05
N SER A 83 5.29 -12.73 -21.17
CA SER A 83 3.90 -13.12 -21.42
C SER A 83 3.66 -14.63 -21.40
N GLU A 84 4.59 -15.43 -21.94
CA GLU A 84 4.50 -16.90 -21.92
C GLU A 84 4.67 -17.46 -20.50
N TYR A 85 5.57 -16.89 -19.70
CA TYR A 85 5.68 -17.22 -18.28
C TYR A 85 4.38 -16.87 -17.55
N SER A 86 3.81 -15.69 -17.77
CA SER A 86 2.53 -15.28 -17.17
C SER A 86 1.35 -16.16 -17.58
N ARG A 87 1.32 -16.69 -18.80
CA ARG A 87 0.31 -17.70 -19.20
C ARG A 87 0.54 -19.03 -18.51
N PHE A 88 1.79 -19.46 -18.39
CA PHE A 88 2.14 -20.75 -17.81
C PHE A 88 1.90 -20.82 -16.30
N VAL A 89 2.25 -19.76 -15.55
CA VAL A 89 2.11 -19.72 -14.08
C VAL A 89 0.94 -18.86 -13.59
N GLY A 90 0.15 -18.29 -14.50
CA GLY A 90 -0.91 -17.32 -14.20
C GLY A 90 -1.98 -17.85 -13.26
N ASP A 91 -2.32 -19.14 -13.34
CA ASP A 91 -3.31 -19.77 -12.47
C ASP A 91 -2.86 -19.83 -10.99
N VAL A 92 -1.54 -19.77 -10.73
CA VAL A 92 -0.95 -19.82 -9.39
C VAL A 92 -0.55 -18.42 -8.90
N PHE A 93 0.18 -17.66 -9.72
CA PHE A 93 0.72 -16.35 -9.35
C PHE A 93 -0.17 -15.17 -9.73
N GLY A 94 -1.05 -15.33 -10.71
CA GLY A 94 -1.89 -14.24 -11.21
C GLY A 94 -2.95 -13.79 -10.21
N ALA A 95 -3.51 -14.70 -9.41
CA ALA A 95 -4.52 -14.35 -8.43
C ALA A 95 -3.97 -13.46 -7.29
N PRO A 96 -2.86 -13.79 -6.60
CA PRO A 96 -2.24 -12.88 -5.63
C PRO A 96 -1.81 -11.53 -6.23
N LEU A 97 -1.19 -11.54 -7.41
CA LEU A 97 -0.67 -10.32 -8.04
C LEU A 97 -1.82 -9.37 -8.46
N ALA A 98 -2.90 -9.90 -9.03
CA ALA A 98 -4.07 -9.12 -9.38
C ALA A 98 -4.77 -8.52 -8.14
N LEU A 99 -4.76 -9.23 -7.00
CA LEU A 99 -5.30 -8.71 -5.75
C LEU A 99 -4.42 -7.59 -5.18
N GLU A 100 -3.10 -7.75 -5.23
CA GLU A 100 -2.16 -6.71 -4.82
C GLU A 100 -2.29 -5.47 -5.70
N GLY A 101 -2.38 -5.62 -7.03
CA GLY A 101 -2.62 -4.52 -7.96
C GLY A 101 -3.94 -3.81 -7.67
N LEU A 102 -5.06 -4.55 -7.57
CA LEU A 102 -6.36 -3.98 -7.20
C LEU A 102 -6.31 -3.23 -5.88
N ALA A 103 -5.60 -3.75 -4.88
CA ALA A 103 -5.42 -3.09 -3.61
C ALA A 103 -4.58 -1.82 -3.74
N ALA A 104 -3.47 -1.85 -4.47
CA ALA A 104 -2.58 -0.70 -4.66
C ALA A 104 -3.32 0.50 -5.29
N PHE A 105 -4.29 0.25 -6.18
CA PHE A 105 -5.10 1.31 -6.81
C PHE A 105 -6.05 2.06 -5.85
N LEU A 106 -6.25 1.61 -4.62
CA LEU A 106 -7.01 2.35 -3.61
C LEU A 106 -6.27 3.62 -3.15
N ALA A 107 -4.94 3.58 -3.14
CA ALA A 107 -4.12 4.63 -2.52
C ALA A 107 -3.98 5.92 -3.35
N PRO A 108 -3.60 5.88 -4.65
CA PRO A 108 -3.43 7.10 -5.44
C PRO A 108 -4.64 8.04 -5.41
N PRO A 109 -5.90 7.60 -5.67
CA PRO A 109 -7.04 8.50 -5.65
C PRO A 109 -7.34 9.05 -4.24
N SER A 110 -7.13 8.24 -3.19
CA SER A 110 -7.27 8.69 -1.79
C SER A 110 -6.27 9.80 -1.44
N VAL A 111 -5.00 9.61 -1.82
CA VAL A 111 -3.93 10.59 -1.58
C VAL A 111 -4.18 11.88 -2.36
N VAL A 112 -4.66 11.79 -3.60
CA VAL A 112 -5.03 12.96 -4.41
C VAL A 112 -6.13 13.78 -3.73
N ALA A 113 -7.21 13.15 -3.27
CA ALA A 113 -8.29 13.82 -2.55
C ALA A 113 -7.82 14.49 -1.25
N LEU A 114 -7.01 13.79 -0.43
CA LEU A 114 -6.47 14.34 0.81
C LEU A 114 -5.49 15.50 0.56
N SER A 115 -4.70 15.41 -0.52
CA SER A 115 -3.79 16.49 -0.93
C SER A 115 -4.59 17.70 -1.40
N TRP A 116 -5.67 17.50 -2.16
CA TRP A 116 -6.58 18.56 -2.57
C TRP A 116 -7.18 19.28 -1.36
N GLN A 117 -7.73 18.53 -0.40
CA GLN A 117 -8.26 19.10 0.84
C GLN A 117 -7.20 19.92 1.59
N SER A 118 -5.96 19.45 1.63
CA SER A 118 -4.86 20.16 2.29
C SER A 118 -4.48 21.47 1.58
N LEU A 119 -4.69 21.55 0.26
CA LEU A 119 -4.37 22.73 -0.56
C LEU A 119 -5.51 23.76 -0.58
N THR A 120 -6.76 23.31 -0.61
CA THR A 120 -7.92 24.18 -0.86
C THR A 120 -8.83 24.34 0.36
N GLY A 121 -8.69 23.48 1.37
CA GLY A 121 -9.61 23.36 2.49
C GLY A 121 -10.96 22.71 2.13
N SER A 122 -11.21 22.42 0.85
CA SER A 122 -12.44 21.79 0.37
C SER A 122 -12.20 20.34 -0.04
N LEU A 123 -13.15 19.49 0.31
CA LEU A 123 -13.20 18.09 -0.12
C LEU A 123 -14.56 17.72 -0.72
N ALA A 124 -15.60 18.52 -0.46
CA ALA A 124 -16.96 18.31 -0.96
C ALA A 124 -17.21 18.95 -2.34
N ASP A 125 -16.15 19.38 -3.03
CA ASP A 125 -16.19 19.84 -4.42
C ASP A 125 -15.86 18.68 -5.39
N PRO A 126 -16.14 18.83 -6.70
CA PRO A 126 -15.93 17.75 -7.67
C PRO A 126 -14.50 17.18 -7.69
N VAL A 127 -13.48 17.99 -7.43
CA VAL A 127 -12.07 17.56 -7.45
C VAL A 127 -11.73 16.72 -6.22
N GLY A 128 -12.45 16.87 -5.11
CA GLY A 128 -12.37 15.99 -3.94
C GLY A 128 -13.27 14.75 -4.04
N ILE A 129 -14.49 14.91 -4.58
CA ILE A 129 -15.49 13.85 -4.69
C ILE A 129 -15.08 12.79 -5.71
N VAL A 130 -14.59 13.18 -6.89
CA VAL A 130 -14.26 12.21 -7.96
C VAL A 130 -13.17 11.23 -7.50
N PRO A 131 -12.01 11.66 -6.99
CA PRO A 131 -11.01 10.72 -6.49
C PRO A 131 -11.51 9.91 -5.30
N HIS A 132 -12.28 10.50 -4.37
CA HIS A 132 -12.89 9.72 -3.28
C HIS A 132 -13.79 8.59 -3.82
N ALA A 133 -14.67 8.90 -4.77
CA ALA A 133 -15.55 7.92 -5.40
C ALA A 133 -14.77 6.84 -6.17
N THR A 134 -13.68 7.21 -6.85
CA THR A 134 -12.75 6.24 -7.48
C THR A 134 -12.14 5.31 -6.44
N ALA A 135 -11.69 5.84 -5.30
CA ALA A 135 -11.11 5.03 -4.23
C ALA A 135 -12.15 4.06 -3.63
N VAL A 136 -13.39 4.52 -3.41
CA VAL A 136 -14.51 3.68 -2.95
C VAL A 136 -14.85 2.61 -4.00
N PHE A 137 -14.86 2.94 -5.28
CA PHE A 137 -15.09 1.98 -6.36
C PHE A 137 -14.08 0.83 -6.34
N PHE A 138 -12.78 1.13 -6.26
CA PHE A 138 -11.76 0.09 -6.15
C PHE A 138 -11.86 -0.70 -4.83
N ALA A 139 -12.23 -0.05 -3.73
CA ALA A 139 -12.48 -0.75 -2.47
C ALA A 139 -13.66 -1.74 -2.58
N LEU A 140 -14.75 -1.35 -3.26
CA LEU A 140 -15.88 -2.24 -3.54
C LEU A 140 -15.48 -3.42 -4.44
N LEU A 141 -14.65 -3.17 -5.46
CA LEU A 141 -14.09 -4.25 -6.29
C LEU A 141 -13.25 -5.21 -5.44
N LEU A 142 -12.39 -4.71 -4.56
CA LEU A 142 -11.58 -5.53 -3.67
C LEU A 142 -12.45 -6.37 -2.71
N LEU A 143 -13.57 -5.81 -2.22
CA LEU A 143 -14.52 -6.55 -1.37
C LEU A 143 -15.09 -7.78 -2.06
N THR A 144 -15.36 -7.72 -3.37
CA THR A 144 -15.81 -8.91 -4.13
C THR A 144 -14.78 -10.03 -4.16
N GLN A 145 -13.50 -9.70 -3.92
CA GLN A 145 -12.41 -10.66 -3.94
C GLN A 145 -12.04 -11.22 -2.56
N VAL A 146 -12.64 -10.73 -1.47
CA VAL A 146 -12.36 -11.17 -0.09
C VAL A 146 -12.44 -12.70 0.08
N PRO A 147 -13.43 -13.43 -0.47
CA PRO A 147 -13.46 -14.88 -0.36
C PRO A 147 -12.23 -15.57 -0.94
N ARG A 148 -11.62 -15.00 -1.99
CA ARG A 148 -10.37 -15.50 -2.58
C ARG A 148 -9.18 -15.14 -1.69
N LEU A 149 -9.13 -13.90 -1.17
CA LEU A 149 -8.07 -13.45 -0.27
C LEU A 149 -7.95 -14.32 0.98
N MET A 150 -9.08 -14.72 1.57
CA MET A 150 -9.11 -15.57 2.77
C MET A 150 -8.61 -17.00 2.55
N ARG A 151 -8.52 -17.46 1.29
CA ARG A 151 -8.02 -18.79 0.92
C ARG A 151 -6.53 -18.79 0.61
N LEU A 152 -5.91 -17.62 0.46
CA LEU A 152 -4.49 -17.53 0.19
C LEU A 152 -3.68 -17.86 1.45
N PRO A 153 -2.58 -18.61 1.33
CA PRO A 153 -1.66 -18.80 2.44
C PRO A 153 -1.13 -17.45 2.92
N PHE A 154 -0.92 -17.32 4.23
CA PHE A 154 -0.34 -16.10 4.78
C PHE A 154 1.06 -15.89 4.20
N SER A 155 1.28 -14.72 3.62
CA SER A 155 2.56 -14.33 3.05
C SER A 155 2.88 -12.88 3.44
N LEU A 156 4.18 -12.53 3.46
CA LEU A 156 4.66 -11.17 3.73
C LEU A 156 3.92 -10.05 2.94
N PRO A 157 3.49 -10.29 1.67
CA PRO A 157 2.65 -9.35 0.91
C PRO A 157 1.33 -8.95 1.58
N ILE A 158 0.85 -9.65 2.61
CA ILE A 158 -0.38 -9.23 3.32
C ILE A 158 -0.24 -7.82 3.92
N LEU A 159 0.97 -7.40 4.27
CA LEU A 159 1.24 -6.03 4.72
C LEU A 159 0.99 -4.99 3.61
N ALA A 160 1.13 -5.34 2.34
CA ALA A 160 0.89 -4.43 1.22
C ALA A 160 -0.56 -3.94 1.17
N TYR A 161 -1.52 -4.73 1.68
CA TYR A 161 -2.94 -4.33 1.74
C TYR A 161 -3.26 -3.30 2.83
N THR A 162 -2.42 -3.17 3.86
CA THR A 162 -2.72 -2.31 5.01
C THR A 162 -2.76 -0.83 4.63
N PHE A 163 -1.78 -0.37 3.86
CA PHE A 163 -1.67 1.02 3.46
C PHE A 163 -2.83 1.47 2.56
N PRO A 164 -3.17 0.78 1.44
CA PRO A 164 -4.26 1.22 0.59
C PRO A 164 -5.62 1.21 1.30
N VAL A 165 -5.89 0.21 2.16
CA VAL A 165 -7.12 0.20 2.99
C VAL A 165 -7.12 1.37 3.98
N ALA A 166 -5.98 1.68 4.62
CA ALA A 166 -5.86 2.82 5.53
C ALA A 166 -6.05 4.18 4.82
N THR A 167 -5.55 4.33 3.58
CA THR A 167 -5.77 5.56 2.80
C THR A 167 -7.24 5.76 2.45
N VAL A 168 -7.96 4.70 2.07
CA VAL A 168 -9.40 4.74 1.82
C VAL A 168 -10.16 5.08 3.10
N ALA A 169 -9.80 4.48 4.23
CA ALA A 169 -10.40 4.81 5.52
C ALA A 169 -10.22 6.31 5.84
N THR A 170 -9.00 6.82 5.67
CA THR A 170 -8.66 8.22 5.98
C THR A 170 -9.43 9.20 5.10
N VAL A 171 -9.46 9.00 3.78
CA VAL A 171 -10.22 9.89 2.88
C VAL A 171 -11.72 9.80 3.10
N THR A 172 -12.24 8.63 3.47
CA THR A 172 -13.68 8.45 3.75
C THR A 172 -14.09 9.16 5.03
N VAL A 173 -13.28 9.07 6.09
CA VAL A 173 -13.49 9.83 7.33
C VAL A 173 -13.38 11.35 7.06
N ALA A 174 -12.41 11.77 6.26
CA ALA A 174 -12.28 13.17 5.86
C ALA A 174 -13.51 13.66 5.07
N MET A 175 -14.02 12.85 4.14
CA MET A 175 -15.24 13.15 3.37
C MET A 175 -16.47 13.23 4.27
N ALA A 176 -16.56 12.38 5.29
CA ALA A 176 -17.62 12.44 6.29
C ALA A 176 -17.61 13.77 7.05
N GLY A 177 -16.44 14.24 7.46
CA GLY A 177 -16.27 15.55 8.08
C GLY A 177 -16.62 16.72 7.16
N ALA A 178 -16.26 16.63 5.88
CA ALA A 178 -16.53 17.68 4.90
C ALA A 178 -18.01 17.78 4.48
N THR A 179 -18.74 16.65 4.50
CA THR A 179 -20.14 16.58 4.04
C THR A 179 -21.17 16.49 5.17
N GLY A 180 -20.74 16.19 6.40
CA GLY A 180 -21.64 15.89 7.53
C GLY A 180 -22.43 14.58 7.36
N SER A 181 -22.03 13.72 6.42
CA SER A 181 -22.79 12.52 6.04
C SER A 181 -22.54 11.34 6.99
N GLY A 182 -23.59 10.90 7.69
CA GLY A 182 -23.54 9.70 8.55
C GLY A 182 -23.17 8.41 7.80
N PHE A 183 -23.49 8.33 6.50
CA PHE A 183 -23.10 7.21 5.64
C PHE A 183 -21.58 7.11 5.48
N HIS A 184 -20.92 8.23 5.16
CA HIS A 184 -19.46 8.29 5.04
C HIS A 184 -18.79 8.00 6.39
N THR A 185 -19.37 8.45 7.50
CA THR A 185 -18.86 8.12 8.84
C THR A 185 -18.86 6.61 9.08
N ALA A 186 -19.98 5.93 8.80
CA ALA A 186 -20.08 4.49 8.98
C ALA A 186 -19.07 3.74 8.08
N LEU A 187 -18.97 4.13 6.80
CA LEU A 187 -18.04 3.53 5.85
C LEU A 187 -16.57 3.73 6.28
N GLY A 188 -16.23 4.93 6.74
CA GLY A 188 -14.89 5.26 7.23
C GLY A 188 -14.49 4.44 8.45
N ILE A 189 -15.42 4.26 9.40
CA ILE A 189 -15.17 3.41 10.58
C ILE A 189 -14.97 1.95 10.17
N ILE A 190 -15.80 1.41 9.27
CA ILE A 190 -15.65 0.03 8.78
C ILE A 190 -14.27 -0.16 8.14
N ALA A 191 -13.88 0.75 7.26
CA ALA A 191 -12.58 0.70 6.60
C ALA A 191 -11.41 0.82 7.60
N LEU A 192 -11.54 1.66 8.63
CA LEU A 192 -10.53 1.83 9.68
C LEU A 192 -10.39 0.58 10.55
N VAL A 193 -11.51 -0.03 10.93
CA VAL A 193 -11.52 -1.31 11.68
C VAL A 193 -10.88 -2.41 10.84
N ALA A 194 -11.19 -2.47 9.54
CA ALA A 194 -10.57 -3.44 8.62
C ALA A 194 -9.05 -3.22 8.52
N ALA A 195 -8.59 -1.99 8.29
CA ALA A 195 -7.16 -1.67 8.23
C ALA A 195 -6.44 -2.06 9.52
N THR A 196 -7.02 -1.71 10.68
CA THR A 196 -6.47 -2.03 12.00
C THR A 196 -6.42 -3.55 12.22
N GLY A 197 -7.47 -4.27 11.84
CA GLY A 197 -7.54 -5.73 11.92
C GLY A 197 -6.47 -6.42 11.08
N ILE A 198 -6.21 -5.95 9.86
CA ILE A 198 -5.14 -6.49 9.00
C ILE A 198 -3.77 -6.27 9.65
N VAL A 199 -3.51 -5.06 10.17
CA VAL A 199 -2.24 -4.75 10.85
C VAL A 199 -2.04 -5.62 12.10
N LEU A 200 -3.03 -5.68 12.99
CA LEU A 200 -2.95 -6.49 14.21
C LEU A 200 -2.80 -7.98 13.90
N GLY A 201 -3.53 -8.48 12.89
CA GLY A 201 -3.41 -9.86 12.44
C GLY A 201 -2.02 -10.18 11.90
N ALA A 202 -1.45 -9.29 11.09
CA ALA A 202 -0.10 -9.46 10.54
C ALA A 202 0.97 -9.42 11.64
N VAL A 203 0.93 -8.40 12.51
CA VAL A 203 1.88 -8.27 13.64
C VAL A 203 1.76 -9.46 14.59
N GLY A 204 0.54 -9.87 14.94
CA GLY A 204 0.29 -11.01 15.83
C GLY A 204 0.85 -12.32 15.27
N ARG A 205 0.68 -12.58 13.96
CA ARG A 205 1.24 -13.77 13.31
C ARG A 205 2.75 -13.74 13.22
N VAL A 206 3.35 -12.59 12.92
CA VAL A 206 4.81 -12.42 12.93
C VAL A 206 5.36 -12.65 14.33
N ALA A 207 4.77 -12.04 15.36
CA ALA A 207 5.18 -12.23 16.75
C ALA A 207 5.04 -13.71 17.20
N TRP A 208 3.96 -14.37 16.79
CA TRP A 208 3.73 -15.79 17.05
C TRP A 208 4.80 -16.68 16.38
N ALA A 209 5.07 -16.46 15.09
CA ALA A 209 6.12 -17.18 14.38
C ALA A 209 7.51 -16.94 14.99
N ALA A 210 7.78 -15.71 15.46
CA ALA A 210 8.99 -15.36 16.19
C ALA A 210 9.12 -16.17 17.48
N ALA A 211 8.06 -16.21 18.28
CA ALA A 211 8.00 -16.94 19.55
C ALA A 211 8.19 -18.46 19.35
N GLN A 212 7.76 -19.00 18.20
CA GLN A 212 7.97 -20.40 17.82
C GLN A 212 9.36 -20.68 17.22
N GLY A 213 10.23 -19.66 17.13
CA GLY A 213 11.56 -19.79 16.53
C GLY A 213 11.53 -20.19 15.05
N GLN A 214 10.45 -19.86 14.34
CA GLN A 214 10.25 -20.17 12.91
C GLN A 214 10.81 -19.08 12.00
N ILE A 215 11.16 -17.91 12.55
CA ILE A 215 11.76 -16.82 11.77
C ILE A 215 13.25 -17.11 11.59
N PHE A 216 13.75 -16.95 10.36
CA PHE A 216 15.14 -17.20 9.96
C PHE A 216 15.58 -18.67 9.97
N ARG A 217 14.64 -19.61 9.89
CA ARG A 217 14.98 -20.98 9.49
C ARG A 217 15.06 -21.00 7.96
N PRO A 218 16.23 -21.24 7.35
CA PRO A 218 16.29 -21.50 5.92
C PRO A 218 15.43 -22.73 5.62
N GLU A 219 14.63 -22.64 4.57
CA GLU A 219 13.78 -23.71 4.05
C GLU A 219 14.59 -24.94 3.63
#